data_AF-A0A1M7MYI9-F1
#
_entry.id   AF-A0A1M7MYI9-F1
#
_cell.length_a   1.000
_cell.length_b   1.000
_cell.length_c   1.000
_cell.angle_alpha   90.00
_cell.angle_beta   90.00
_cell.angle_gamma   90.00
#
_symmetry.space_group_name_H-M   'P 1'
#
loop_
_entity.id
_entity.type
_entity.pdbx_description
1 polymer ?
#
loop_
_entity_poly.entity_id
_entity_poly.type
_entity_poly.pdbx_seq_one_letter_code
_entity_poly.pdbx_strand_id
1 'polypeptide(L)'
;MWCLKLLLIIVFAIILYQDFKNRLVYWFLYPIVGILAFAIQLSIVPLTIVVFNTGFNLLFVFLILGVSFFYTRFRNINFQNAIGIGDVLFFIFICCTFSIVSFFVLFVFSLLFSLILHFVLNNKENRTVPLAGYMSLFFGAVYIMTFLYNSTFLYAY
;
A
#
# COMPACT_ATOMS: atom_id res chain seq x y z
N MET A 1 15.91 -11.99 8.38
CA MET A 1 14.91 -11.89 7.28
C MET A 1 13.51 -12.27 7.73
N TRP A 2 13.32 -13.42 8.38
CA TRP A 2 12.00 -13.89 8.85
C TRP A 2 11.36 -12.93 9.87
N CYS A 3 12.16 -12.40 10.81
CA CYS A 3 11.67 -11.41 11.80
C CYS A 3 11.17 -10.12 11.15
N LEU A 4 11.85 -9.60 10.11
CA LEU A 4 11.43 -8.38 9.41
C LEU A 4 10.10 -8.57 8.68
N LYS A 5 9.93 -9.73 8.02
CA LYS A 5 8.68 -10.10 7.34
C LYS A 5 7.52 -10.21 8.34
N LEU A 6 7.74 -10.90 9.47
CA LEU A 6 6.75 -11.01 10.55
C LEU A 6 6.38 -9.64 11.11
N LEU A 7 7.36 -8.77 11.37
CA LEU A 7 7.12 -7.43 11.89
C LEU A 7 6.30 -6.59 10.90
N LEU A 8 6.60 -6.68 9.61
CA LEU A 8 5.83 -5.99 8.57
C LEU A 8 4.37 -6.50 8.48
N ILE A 9 4.13 -7.81 8.61
CA ILE A 9 2.78 -8.38 8.68
C ILE A 9 2.02 -7.86 9.91
N ILE A 10 2.68 -7.79 11.07
CA ILE A 10 2.09 -7.25 12.30
C ILE A 10 1.72 -5.77 12.10
N VAL A 11 2.59 -4.97 11.49
CA VAL A 11 2.30 -3.56 11.21
C VAL A 11 1.10 -3.41 10.26
N PHE A 12 0.99 -4.23 9.21
CA PHE A 12 -0.20 -4.24 8.37
C PHE A 12 -1.47 -4.63 9.13
N ALA A 13 -1.41 -5.62 10.02
CA ALA A 13 -2.55 -5.99 10.86
C ALA A 13 -2.96 -4.86 11.82
N ILE A 14 -2.00 -4.10 12.36
CA ILE A 14 -2.28 -2.93 13.20
C ILE A 14 -2.94 -1.81 12.37
N ILE A 15 -2.45 -1.53 11.16
CA ILE A 15 -3.05 -0.54 10.25
C ILE A 15 -4.49 -0.93 9.94
N LEU A 16 -4.73 -2.20 9.59
CA LEU A 16 -6.06 -2.73 9.35
C LEU A 16 -6.96 -2.53 10.56
N TYR A 17 -6.53 -2.98 11.74
CA TYR A 17 -7.33 -2.87 12.96
C TYR A 17 -7.68 -1.41 13.30
N GLN A 18 -6.73 -0.49 13.15
CA GLN A 18 -6.94 0.93 13.42
C GLN A 18 -7.88 1.58 12.41
N ASP A 19 -7.75 1.24 11.13
CA ASP A 19 -8.57 1.80 10.06
C ASP A 19 -10.03 1.36 10.17
N PHE A 20 -10.27 0.10 10.55
CA PHE A 20 -11.63 -0.40 10.82
C PHE A 20 -12.26 0.17 12.10
N LYS A 21 -11.49 0.28 13.19
CA LYS A 21 -12.05 0.68 14.50
C LYS A 21 -12.24 2.19 14.62
N ASN A 22 -11.18 2.95 14.33
CA ASN A 22 -11.11 4.38 14.64
C ASN A 22 -11.10 5.26 13.39
N ARG A 23 -10.99 4.67 12.18
CA ARG A 23 -10.76 5.39 10.90
C ARG A 23 -9.60 6.39 10.94
N LEU A 24 -8.68 6.17 11.87
CA LEU A 24 -7.55 7.02 12.17
C LEU A 24 -6.38 6.09 12.42
N VAL A 25 -5.45 6.10 11.47
CA VAL A 25 -4.20 5.35 11.56
C VAL A 25 -3.10 6.33 11.92
N TYR A 26 -2.24 5.95 12.86
CA TYR A 26 -1.08 6.79 13.18
C TYR A 26 -0.16 6.91 11.97
N TRP A 27 0.15 8.16 11.57
CA TRP A 27 1.06 8.45 10.45
C TRP A 27 2.30 7.57 10.52
N PHE A 28 2.97 7.48 11.68
CA PHE A 28 4.29 6.85 11.81
C PHE A 28 4.31 5.37 11.39
N LEU A 29 3.16 4.70 11.34
CA LEU A 29 3.07 3.31 10.87
C LEU A 29 3.42 3.19 9.38
N TYR A 30 3.09 4.18 8.55
CA TYR A 30 3.38 4.13 7.12
C TYR A 30 4.89 4.23 6.80
N PRO A 31 5.66 5.17 7.38
CA PRO A 31 7.11 5.15 7.28
C PRO A 31 7.73 3.83 7.75
N ILE A 32 7.22 3.23 8.83
CA ILE A 32 7.69 1.94 9.32
C ILE A 32 7.49 0.85 8.26
N VAL A 33 6.31 0.79 7.62
CA VAL A 33 6.06 -0.13 6.49
C VAL A 33 7.09 0.09 5.39
N GLY A 34 7.29 1.34 4.95
CA GLY A 34 8.24 1.65 3.88
C GLY A 34 9.68 1.25 4.21
N ILE A 35 10.14 1.53 5.43
CA ILE A 35 11.50 1.18 5.88
C ILE A 35 11.68 -0.34 5.95
N LEU A 36 10.71 -1.06 6.50
CA LEU A 36 10.76 -2.52 6.61
C LEU A 36 10.72 -3.18 5.22
N ALA A 37 9.86 -2.68 4.35
CA ALA A 37 9.73 -3.16 2.98
C ALA A 37 11.03 -2.95 2.18
N PHE A 38 11.62 -1.76 2.29
CA PHE A 38 12.91 -1.43 1.69
C PHE A 38 14.05 -2.33 2.23
N ALA A 39 14.09 -2.54 3.54
CA ALA A 39 15.08 -3.42 4.17
C ALA A 39 14.94 -4.89 3.71
N ILE A 40 13.71 -5.37 3.50
CA ILE A 40 13.45 -6.69 2.93
C ILE A 40 13.94 -6.74 1.48
N GLN A 41 13.68 -5.71 0.67
CA GLN A 41 14.10 -5.68 -0.72
C GLN A 41 15.64 -5.67 -0.88
N LEU A 42 16.34 -4.90 -0.03
CA LEU A 42 17.81 -4.88 0.02
C LEU A 42 18.45 -6.23 0.36
N SER A 43 17.73 -7.07 1.10
CA SER A 43 18.23 -8.40 1.45
C SER A 43 18.13 -9.41 0.30
N ILE A 44 17.45 -9.06 -0.80
CA ILE A 44 17.20 -9.94 -1.95
C ILE A 44 17.90 -9.42 -3.21
N VAL A 45 17.93 -8.09 -3.38
CA VAL A 45 18.36 -7.43 -4.62
C VAL A 45 19.38 -6.33 -4.27
N PRO A 46 20.42 -6.09 -5.10
CA PRO A 46 21.40 -5.02 -4.85
C PRO A 46 20.75 -3.63 -4.78
N LEU A 47 21.33 -2.76 -3.95
CA LEU A 47 20.85 -1.40 -3.65
C LEU A 47 20.52 -0.58 -4.90
N THR A 48 21.31 -0.68 -5.97
CA THR A 48 21.09 0.07 -7.22
C THR A 48 19.74 -0.25 -7.85
N ILE A 49 19.37 -1.52 -7.91
CA ILE A 49 18.09 -1.97 -8.46
C ILE A 49 16.95 -1.63 -7.50
N VAL A 50 17.15 -1.74 -6.18
CA VAL A 50 16.15 -1.34 -5.18
C VAL A 50 15.78 0.14 -5.35
N VAL A 51 16.76 1.03 -5.38
CA VAL A 51 16.53 2.48 -5.55
C VAL A 51 15.88 2.79 -6.90
N PHE A 52 16.26 2.07 -7.95
CA PHE A 52 15.62 2.22 -9.27
C PHE A 52 14.15 1.81 -9.22
N ASN A 53 13.83 0.65 -8.65
CA ASN A 53 12.47 0.16 -8.50
C ASN A 53 11.61 1.10 -7.66
N THR A 54 12.11 1.55 -6.51
CA THR A 54 11.36 2.48 -5.65
C THR A 54 11.15 3.83 -6.33
N GLY A 55 12.14 4.33 -7.09
CA GLY A 55 12.02 5.56 -7.87
C GLY A 55 10.92 5.48 -8.95
N PHE A 56 10.87 4.39 -9.71
CA PHE A 56 9.82 4.19 -10.72
C PHE A 56 8.43 3.98 -10.09
N ASN A 57 8.34 3.22 -9.00
CA ASN A 57 7.09 3.04 -8.26
C ASN A 57 6.56 4.37 -7.70
N LEU A 58 7.45 5.20 -7.14
CA LEU A 58 7.10 6.54 -6.67
C LEU A 58 6.61 7.42 -7.81
N LEU A 59 7.31 7.43 -8.95
CA LEU A 59 6.89 8.19 -10.13
C LEU A 59 5.48 7.78 -10.56
N PHE A 60 5.20 6.48 -10.63
CA PHE A 60 3.88 5.95 -10.95
C PHE A 60 2.80 6.40 -9.96
N VAL A 61 3.06 6.30 -8.65
CA VAL A 61 2.12 6.75 -7.63
C VAL A 61 1.89 8.26 -7.70
N PHE A 62 2.93 9.06 -7.92
CA PHE A 62 2.80 10.50 -8.10
C PHE A 62 1.99 10.85 -9.35
N LEU A 63 2.12 10.10 -10.45
CA LEU A 63 1.28 10.27 -11.63
C LEU A 63 -0.20 10.01 -11.30
N ILE A 64 -0.51 8.92 -10.59
CA ILE A 64 -1.89 8.60 -10.19
C ILE A 64 -2.46 9.68 -9.28
N LEU A 65 -1.72 10.08 -8.26
CA LEU A 65 -2.12 11.15 -7.34
C LEU A 65 -2.28 12.48 -8.06
N GLY A 66 -1.40 12.80 -9.02
CA GLY A 66 -1.46 14.00 -9.85
C GLY A 66 -2.70 14.03 -10.75
N VAL A 67 -3.02 12.91 -11.42
CA VAL A 67 -4.24 12.78 -12.23
C VAL A 67 -5.48 12.90 -11.33
N SER A 68 -5.49 12.26 -10.17
CA SER A 68 -6.60 12.37 -9.21
C SER A 68 -6.76 13.81 -8.69
N PHE A 69 -5.66 14.48 -8.40
CA PHE A 69 -5.66 15.89 -8.00
C PHE A 69 -6.27 16.76 -9.09
N PHE A 70 -5.83 16.60 -10.34
CA PHE A 70 -6.37 17.34 -11.47
C PHE A 70 -7.86 17.06 -11.68
N TYR A 71 -8.29 15.80 -11.55
CA TYR A 71 -9.70 15.41 -11.65
C TYR A 71 -10.57 16.06 -10.56
N THR A 72 -10.13 16.02 -9.29
CA THR A 72 -10.86 16.68 -8.20
C THR A 72 -10.94 18.20 -8.39
N ARG A 73 -9.85 18.81 -8.88
CA ARG A 73 -9.80 20.23 -9.20
C ARG A 73 -10.78 20.60 -10.31
N PHE A 74 -10.83 19.80 -11.38
CA PHE A 74 -11.78 20.01 -12.48
C PHE A 74 -13.24 19.90 -12.02
N ARG A 75 -13.52 19.01 -11.05
CA ARG A 75 -14.85 18.83 -10.48
C ARG A 75 -15.19 19.80 -9.34
N ASN A 76 -14.31 20.77 -9.02
CA ASN A 76 -14.42 21.70 -7.89
C ASN A 76 -14.62 21.00 -6.53
N ILE A 77 -14.07 19.79 -6.37
CA ILE A 77 -14.07 19.08 -5.10
C ILE A 77 -12.71 19.32 -4.43
N ASN A 78 -12.72 19.66 -3.14
CA ASN A 78 -11.48 19.76 -2.38
C ASN A 78 -10.78 18.39 -2.32
N PHE A 79 -9.52 18.33 -2.72
CA PHE A 79 -8.71 17.10 -2.74
C PHE A 79 -8.69 16.41 -1.36
N GLN A 80 -8.62 17.18 -0.28
CA GLN A 80 -8.64 16.69 1.10
C GLN A 80 -9.96 15.98 1.48
N ASN A 81 -11.07 16.31 0.78
CA ASN A 81 -12.36 15.65 1.00
C ASN A 81 -12.51 14.40 0.13
N ALA A 82 -11.71 14.28 -0.94
CA ALA A 82 -11.78 13.16 -1.87
C ALA A 82 -10.81 12.03 -1.51
N ILE A 83 -9.61 12.36 -1.03
CA ILE A 83 -8.58 11.41 -0.63
C ILE A 83 -8.08 11.77 0.76
N GLY A 84 -8.12 10.80 1.68
CA GLY A 84 -7.58 10.96 3.02
C GLY A 84 -6.06 11.09 2.99
N ILE A 85 -5.50 11.95 3.85
CA ILE A 85 -4.05 12.11 3.97
C ILE A 85 -3.36 10.77 4.27
N GLY A 86 -4.01 9.89 5.05
CA GLY A 86 -3.52 8.55 5.36
C GLY A 86 -3.34 7.67 4.11
N ASP A 87 -4.28 7.72 3.16
CA ASP A 87 -4.20 6.96 1.92
C ASP A 87 -3.03 7.42 1.04
N VAL A 88 -2.81 8.73 0.98
CA VAL A 88 -1.65 9.32 0.26
C VAL A 88 -0.34 8.84 0.88
N LEU A 89 -0.21 8.90 2.22
CA LEU A 89 0.98 8.39 2.90
C LEU A 89 1.17 6.90 2.61
N PHE A 90 0.11 6.10 2.71
CA PHE A 90 0.18 4.66 2.43
C PHE A 90 0.69 4.39 1.00
N PHE A 91 0.18 5.10 -0.01
CA PHE A 91 0.62 4.95 -1.40
C PHE A 91 2.10 5.28 -1.59
N ILE A 92 2.60 6.32 -0.92
CA ILE A 92 4.01 6.70 -1.02
C ILE A 92 4.90 5.61 -0.41
N PHE A 93 4.57 5.14 0.79
CA PHE A 93 5.43 4.19 1.49
C PHE A 93 5.35 2.75 0.95
N ILE A 94 4.22 2.36 0.36
CA ILE A 94 4.09 1.05 -0.30
C ILE A 94 4.91 0.96 -1.60
N CYS A 95 5.42 2.07 -2.15
CA CYS A 95 6.32 2.05 -3.30
C CYS A 95 7.63 1.29 -3.05
N CYS A 96 8.05 1.17 -1.79
CA CYS A 96 9.29 0.50 -1.37
C CYS A 96 9.21 -1.03 -1.30
N THR A 97 8.13 -1.61 -1.81
CA THR A 97 7.72 -2.98 -1.46
C THR A 97 8.14 -4.04 -2.46
N PHE A 98 7.98 -3.77 -3.76
CA PHE A 98 8.17 -4.75 -4.81
C PHE A 98 8.92 -4.17 -6.01
N SER A 99 9.30 -5.05 -6.94
CA SER A 99 9.81 -4.64 -8.25
C SER A 99 8.73 -3.94 -9.08
N ILE A 100 9.11 -3.28 -10.18
CA ILE A 100 8.25 -2.34 -10.92
C ILE A 100 6.99 -3.05 -11.45
N VAL A 101 7.16 -4.19 -12.12
CA VAL A 101 6.04 -4.91 -12.75
C VAL A 101 5.11 -5.48 -11.68
N SER A 102 5.70 -6.13 -10.68
CA SER A 102 4.96 -6.71 -9.55
C SER A 102 4.17 -5.63 -8.80
N PHE A 103 4.78 -4.47 -8.56
CA PHE A 103 4.14 -3.37 -7.86
C PHE A 103 2.93 -2.84 -8.64
N PHE A 104 3.05 -2.61 -9.95
CA PHE A 104 1.95 -2.05 -10.74
C PHE A 104 0.74 -2.98 -10.73
N VAL A 105 0.99 -4.28 -10.96
CA VAL A 105 -0.05 -5.31 -10.94
C VAL A 105 -0.71 -5.37 -9.56
N LEU A 106 0.07 -5.55 -8.49
CA LEU A 106 -0.47 -5.65 -7.13
C LEU A 106 -1.18 -4.37 -6.68
N PHE A 107 -0.69 -3.20 -7.07
CA PHE A 107 -1.30 -1.92 -6.73
C PHE A 107 -2.69 -1.79 -7.36
N VAL A 108 -2.81 -2.04 -8.67
CA VAL A 108 -4.12 -1.99 -9.37
C VAL A 108 -5.08 -3.04 -8.81
N PHE A 109 -4.62 -4.28 -8.59
CA PHE A 109 -5.46 -5.32 -8.01
C PHE A 109 -5.87 -5.02 -6.57
N SER A 110 -5.02 -4.39 -5.76
CA SER A 110 -5.37 -3.99 -4.40
C SER A 110 -6.44 -2.90 -4.36
N LEU A 111 -6.41 -1.94 -5.30
CA LEU A 111 -7.47 -0.94 -5.49
C LEU A 111 -8.81 -1.60 -5.85
N LEU A 112 -8.79 -2.51 -6.84
CA LEU A 112 -9.99 -3.24 -7.25
C LEU A 112 -10.54 -4.11 -6.11
N PHE A 113 -9.65 -4.82 -5.41
CA PHE A 113 -10.00 -5.65 -4.25
C PHE A 113 -10.64 -4.80 -3.15
N SER A 114 -10.06 -3.65 -2.83
CA SER A 114 -10.62 -2.70 -1.85
C SER A 114 -12.02 -2.25 -2.22
N LEU A 115 -12.25 -1.93 -3.50
CA LEU A 115 -13.56 -1.53 -4.01
C LEU A 115 -14.60 -2.66 -3.91
N ILE A 116 -14.23 -3.87 -4.36
CA ILE A 116 -15.11 -5.05 -4.31
C ILE A 116 -15.44 -5.40 -2.86
N LEU A 117 -14.43 -5.42 -1.99
CA LEU A 117 -14.61 -5.80 -0.60
C LEU A 117 -15.46 -4.78 0.15
N HIS A 118 -15.30 -3.49 -0.14
CA HIS A 118 -16.19 -2.46 0.38
C HIS A 118 -17.64 -2.71 -0.04
N PHE A 119 -17.89 -3.05 -1.31
CA PHE A 119 -19.25 -3.32 -1.80
C PHE A 119 -19.89 -4.55 -1.14
N VAL A 120 -19.12 -5.62 -0.94
CA VAL A 120 -19.59 -6.87 -0.31
C VAL A 120 -19.84 -6.68 1.20
N LEU A 121 -18.99 -5.94 1.89
CA LEU A 121 -19.10 -5.71 3.34
C LEU A 121 -20.01 -4.53 3.72
N ASN A 122 -20.63 -3.85 2.75
CA ASN A 122 -21.31 -2.59 3.03
C ASN A 122 -22.59 -2.77 3.86
N ASN A 123 -22.47 -2.63 5.18
CA ASN A 123 -23.56 -2.25 6.05
C ASN A 123 -23.68 -0.72 6.04
N LYS A 124 -24.88 -0.22 5.74
CA LYS A 124 -25.26 1.18 5.43
C LYS A 124 -24.84 2.28 6.41
N GLU A 125 -24.14 1.95 7.50
CA GLU A 125 -23.80 2.88 8.58
C GLU A 125 -22.45 3.61 8.37
N ASN A 126 -21.58 3.13 7.47
CA ASN A 126 -20.23 3.68 7.35
C ASN A 126 -20.03 4.55 6.09
N ARG A 127 -20.09 5.88 6.26
CA ARG A 127 -20.01 6.89 5.19
C ARG A 127 -18.67 6.99 4.42
N THR A 128 -17.59 6.33 4.85
CA THR A 128 -16.27 6.42 4.19
C THR A 128 -15.63 5.05 4.03
N VAL A 129 -14.95 4.84 2.90
CA VAL A 129 -14.25 3.58 2.57
C VAL A 129 -12.90 3.55 3.30
N PRO A 130 -12.62 2.53 4.14
CA PRO A 130 -11.30 2.34 4.77
C PRO A 130 -10.31 1.76 3.74
N LEU A 131 -9.82 2.62 2.83
CA LEU A 131 -9.02 2.21 1.68
C LEU A 131 -7.65 1.66 2.11
N ALA A 132 -6.92 2.36 2.98
CA ALA A 132 -5.64 1.92 3.53
C ALA A 132 -5.75 0.58 4.29
N GLY A 133 -6.84 0.38 5.04
CA GLY A 133 -7.13 -0.88 5.73
C GLY A 133 -7.30 -2.06 4.77
N TYR A 134 -8.10 -1.91 3.71
CA TYR A 134 -8.29 -2.97 2.73
C TYR A 134 -7.02 -3.25 1.91
N MET A 135 -6.25 -2.21 1.55
CA MET A 135 -4.97 -2.43 0.88
C MET A 135 -3.95 -3.12 1.78
N SER A 136 -3.85 -2.72 3.05
CA SER A 136 -2.95 -3.39 4.01
C SER A 136 -3.34 -4.87 4.21
N LEU A 137 -4.63 -5.22 4.16
CA LEU A 137 -5.08 -6.62 4.12
C LEU A 137 -4.53 -7.35 2.89
N PHE A 138 -4.71 -6.76 1.70
CA PHE A 138 -4.26 -7.36 0.45
C PHE A 138 -2.75 -7.56 0.42
N PHE A 139 -1.99 -6.51 0.72
CA PHE A 139 -0.53 -6.58 0.76
C PHE A 139 -0.03 -7.51 1.87
N GLY A 140 -0.67 -7.51 3.04
CA GLY A 140 -0.40 -8.47 4.11
C GLY A 140 -0.57 -9.92 3.66
N ALA A 141 -1.65 -10.22 2.94
CA ALA A 141 -1.89 -11.56 2.39
C ALA A 141 -0.83 -11.95 1.34
N VAL A 142 -0.45 -11.04 0.44
CA VAL A 142 0.63 -11.26 -0.54
C VAL A 142 1.95 -11.57 0.17
N TYR A 143 2.28 -10.83 1.23
CA TYR A 143 3.49 -11.09 2.03
C TYR A 143 3.46 -12.45 2.74
N ILE A 144 2.30 -12.86 3.26
CA ILE A 144 2.12 -14.19 3.86
C ILE A 144 2.33 -15.29 2.81
N MET A 145 1.78 -15.13 1.60
CA MET A 145 1.99 -16.11 0.51
C MET A 145 3.46 -16.16 0.09
N THR A 146 4.11 -15.01 -0.02
CA THR A 146 5.56 -14.92 -0.31
C THR A 146 6.40 -15.62 0.75
N PHE A 147 5.97 -15.54 2.01
CA PHE A 147 6.61 -16.20 3.13
C PHE A 147 6.48 -17.73 3.05
N LEU A 148 5.28 -18.22 2.73
CA LEU A 148 5.01 -19.66 2.61
C LEU A 148 5.72 -20.31 1.42
N TYR A 149 5.75 -19.62 0.27
CA TYR A 149 6.34 -20.15 -0.96
C TYR A 149 7.85 -19.86 -1.11
N ASN A 150 8.43 -19.05 -0.22
CA ASN A 150 9.81 -18.56 -0.28
C ASN A 150 10.26 -18.10 -1.69
N SER A 151 9.32 -17.53 -2.46
CA SER A 151 9.51 -17.20 -3.86
C SER A 151 10.13 -15.81 -4.02
N THR A 152 11.20 -15.69 -4.80
CA THR A 152 11.83 -14.40 -5.15
C THR A 152 11.20 -13.73 -6.37
N PHE A 153 10.19 -14.35 -6.99
CA PHE A 153 9.54 -13.85 -8.21
C PHE A 153 9.03 -12.41 -8.11
N LEU A 154 8.53 -11.99 -6.94
CA LEU A 154 8.02 -10.64 -6.71
C LEU A 154 9.10 -9.55 -6.70
N TYR A 155 10.37 -9.94 -6.72
CA TYR A 155 11.53 -9.06 -6.71
C TYR A 155 12.38 -9.19 -7.98
N ALA A 156 12.08 -10.16 -8.84
CA ALA A 156 12.92 -10.54 -9.96
C ALA A 156 12.70 -9.69 -11.24
N TYR A 157 11.58 -8.96 -11.34
CA TYR A 157 11.17 -8.22 -12.54
C TYR A 157 10.67 -6.81 -12.26
#